data_AF-A0A229RU82-F1
#
_entry.id   AF-A0A229RU82-F1
#
_cell.length_a   1.000
_cell.length_b   1.000
_cell.length_c   1.000
_cell.angle_alpha   90.00
_cell.angle_beta   90.00
_cell.angle_gamma   90.00
#
_symmetry.space_group_name_H-M   'P 1'
#
loop_
_entity.id
_entity.type
_entity.pdbx_description
1 polymer ?
#
loop_
_entity_poly.entity_id
_entity_poly.type
_entity_poly.pdbx_seq_one_letter_code
_entity_poly.pdbx_strand_id
1 'polypeptide(L)'
;MVRVVLSVAAWQAPLRRALDEIEHERAETLPLRRAEAVERAVAMAGRGGRTAVAEFLGLGVNTIDKMLHLARSGPAVMVRSLPPGTFRRLLAAEVSEVAPLARSQWGALAWLIRGIAFDEMWIDAPGVLLAEEVEDADLDAGFAPARIAAACRSWSRVQALAVIDCCLRSDLDPLPTSTEPGAAGAND
;
A
#
# COMPACT_ATOMS: atom_id res chain seq x y z
N MET A 1 -19.44 -18.00 49.67
CA MET A 1 -18.19 -18.06 48.90
C MET A 1 -18.54 -18.01 47.40
N VAL A 2 -18.97 -16.85 46.90
CA VAL A 2 -19.48 -16.68 45.52
C VAL A 2 -19.12 -15.26 45.07
N ARG A 3 -17.88 -15.03 44.58
CA ARG A 3 -17.53 -13.71 44.01
C ARG A 3 -16.23 -13.64 43.18
N VAL A 4 -15.91 -14.59 42.31
CA VAL A 4 -14.81 -14.40 41.32
C VAL A 4 -15.03 -15.18 40.01
N VAL A 5 -16.27 -15.23 39.47
CA VAL A 5 -16.53 -15.81 38.13
C VAL A 5 -17.19 -14.79 37.19
N LEU A 6 -17.13 -13.50 37.53
CA LEU A 6 -17.45 -12.41 36.59
C LEU A 6 -16.24 -12.02 35.71
N SER A 7 -15.11 -12.73 35.78
CA SER A 7 -13.81 -12.07 35.63
C SER A 7 -13.08 -12.21 34.28
N VAL A 8 -13.64 -12.92 33.29
CA VAL A 8 -12.95 -13.15 32.00
C VAL A 8 -13.80 -12.67 30.82
N ALA A 9 -15.07 -13.07 30.75
CA ALA A 9 -15.99 -12.66 29.68
C ALA A 9 -16.25 -11.14 29.65
N ALA A 10 -16.12 -10.46 30.80
CA ALA A 10 -16.41 -9.04 30.95
C ALA A 10 -15.53 -8.12 30.10
N TRP A 11 -14.28 -8.52 29.82
CA TRP A 11 -13.33 -7.71 29.04
C TRP A 11 -12.94 -8.36 27.69
N GLN A 12 -13.01 -9.70 27.57
CA GLN A 12 -12.66 -10.40 26.34
C GLN A 12 -13.62 -10.12 25.18
N ALA A 13 -14.94 -10.18 25.42
CA ALA A 13 -15.91 -9.95 24.36
C ALA A 13 -15.90 -8.50 23.84
N PRO A 14 -15.81 -7.45 24.69
CA PRO A 14 -15.60 -6.08 24.23
C PRO A 14 -14.27 -5.88 23.51
N LEU A 15 -13.18 -6.49 23.98
CA LEU A 15 -11.87 -6.38 23.31
C LEU A 15 -11.91 -6.99 21.91
N ARG A 16 -12.46 -8.19 21.77
CA ARG A 16 -12.57 -8.85 20.45
C ARG A 16 -13.41 -8.01 19.49
N ARG A 17 -14.60 -7.57 19.93
CA ARG A 17 -15.46 -6.70 19.12
C ARG A 17 -14.73 -5.42 18.69
N ALA A 18 -14.02 -4.77 19.61
CA ALA A 18 -13.28 -3.56 19.29
C ALA A 18 -12.15 -3.84 18.27
N LEU A 19 -11.43 -4.95 18.39
CA LEU A 19 -10.37 -5.32 17.44
C LEU A 19 -10.94 -5.65 16.05
N ASP A 20 -12.07 -6.34 15.98
CA ASP A 20 -12.77 -6.68 14.72
C ASP A 20 -13.31 -5.40 14.03
N GLU A 21 -13.86 -4.46 14.81
CA GLU A 21 -14.29 -3.14 14.31
C GLU A 21 -13.10 -2.33 13.77
N ILE A 22 -11.97 -2.35 14.49
CA ILE A 22 -10.76 -1.64 14.10
C ILE A 22 -10.15 -2.22 12.81
N GLU A 23 -10.29 -3.52 12.54
CA GLU A 23 -9.75 -4.14 11.32
C GLU A 23 -10.30 -3.53 10.02
N HIS A 24 -11.46 -2.87 10.09
CA HIS A 24 -12.11 -2.20 8.98
C HIS A 24 -11.82 -0.68 8.90
N GLU A 25 -11.04 -0.13 9.85
CA GLU A 25 -10.64 1.29 9.85
C GLU A 25 -9.42 1.57 8.94
N ARG A 26 -9.15 2.86 8.67
CA ARG A 26 -7.98 3.29 7.91
C ARG A 26 -6.69 2.81 8.59
N ALA A 27 -5.74 2.29 7.80
CA ALA A 27 -4.47 1.73 8.27
C ALA A 27 -3.69 2.64 9.24
N GLU A 28 -3.86 3.96 9.10
CA GLU A 28 -3.16 5.00 9.85
C GLU A 28 -3.55 5.07 11.33
N THR A 29 -4.81 4.76 11.68
CA THR A 29 -5.30 4.84 13.07
C THR A 29 -5.23 3.52 13.83
N LEU A 30 -5.00 2.40 13.12
CA LEU A 30 -5.03 1.05 13.68
C LEU A 30 -4.14 0.88 14.92
N PRO A 31 -2.87 1.34 14.95
CA PRO A 31 -1.98 1.06 16.08
C PRO A 31 -2.45 1.74 17.38
N LEU A 32 -2.90 3.00 17.28
CA LEU A 32 -3.38 3.76 18.44
C LEU A 32 -4.71 3.21 18.94
N ARG A 33 -5.64 2.90 18.02
CA ARG A 33 -6.97 2.37 18.37
C ARG A 33 -6.87 0.99 19.03
N ARG A 34 -5.97 0.13 18.54
CA ARG A 34 -5.65 -1.16 19.18
C ARG A 34 -5.06 -0.95 20.57
N ALA A 35 -4.14 0.00 20.74
CA ALA A 35 -3.55 0.32 22.02
C ALA A 35 -4.59 0.81 23.05
N GLU A 36 -5.52 1.69 22.63
CA GLU A 36 -6.63 2.15 23.48
C GLU A 36 -7.60 1.02 23.85
N ALA A 37 -7.91 0.12 22.91
CA ALA A 37 -8.75 -1.06 23.18
C ALA A 37 -8.08 -1.99 24.21
N VAL A 38 -6.77 -2.20 24.08
CA VAL A 38 -5.97 -2.99 25.03
C VAL A 38 -5.91 -2.31 26.40
N GLU A 39 -5.75 -0.98 26.47
CA GLU A 39 -5.78 -0.24 27.73
C GLU A 39 -7.10 -0.42 28.49
N ARG A 40 -8.24 -0.27 27.78
CA ARG A 40 -9.57 -0.50 28.36
C ARG A 40 -9.72 -1.94 28.87
N ALA A 41 -9.28 -2.92 28.08
CA ALA A 41 -9.37 -4.33 28.46
C ALA A 41 -8.52 -4.65 29.70
N VAL A 42 -7.29 -4.12 29.78
CA VAL A 42 -6.42 -4.28 30.96
C VAL A 42 -7.05 -3.64 32.20
N ALA A 43 -7.64 -2.45 32.07
CA ALA A 43 -8.32 -1.78 33.17
C ALA A 43 -9.54 -2.58 33.68
N MET A 44 -10.34 -3.14 32.77
CA MET A 44 -11.50 -3.97 33.10
C MET A 44 -11.12 -5.32 33.72
N ALA A 45 -10.01 -5.91 33.30
CA ALA A 45 -9.51 -7.19 33.84
C ALA A 45 -8.96 -7.05 35.28
N GLY A 46 -8.60 -5.84 35.72
CA GLY A 46 -8.17 -5.57 37.09
C GLY A 46 -6.77 -6.10 37.42
N ARG A 47 -6.59 -6.64 38.64
CA ARG A 47 -5.29 -7.17 39.08
C ARG A 47 -4.87 -8.35 38.20
N GLY A 48 -3.69 -8.25 37.58
CA GLY A 48 -3.18 -9.26 36.63
C GLY A 48 -3.69 -9.09 35.20
N GLY A 49 -4.47 -8.03 34.91
CA GLY A 49 -5.06 -7.80 33.59
C GLY A 49 -4.07 -7.77 32.44
N ARG A 50 -2.85 -7.27 32.66
CA ARG A 50 -1.77 -7.28 31.64
C ARG A 50 -1.42 -8.69 31.16
N THR A 51 -1.25 -9.62 32.10
CA THR A 51 -0.92 -11.02 31.79
C THR A 51 -2.11 -11.71 31.12
N ALA A 52 -3.33 -11.49 31.63
CA ALA A 52 -4.53 -12.10 31.08
C ALA A 52 -4.81 -11.63 29.64
N VAL A 53 -4.64 -10.33 29.36
CA VAL A 53 -4.79 -9.77 28.01
C VAL A 53 -3.68 -10.25 27.08
N ALA A 54 -2.43 -10.33 27.57
CA ALA A 54 -1.31 -10.87 26.80
C ALA A 54 -1.58 -12.31 26.34
N GLU A 55 -2.00 -13.17 27.25
CA GLU A 55 -2.35 -14.56 26.98
C GLU A 55 -3.51 -14.68 25.98
N PHE A 56 -4.57 -13.90 26.17
CA PHE A 56 -5.73 -13.91 25.27
C PHE A 56 -5.40 -13.49 23.83
N LEU A 57 -4.49 -12.52 23.66
CA LEU A 57 -4.06 -12.05 22.35
C LEU A 57 -2.90 -12.86 21.75
N GLY A 58 -2.33 -13.82 22.48
CA GLY A 58 -1.14 -14.55 22.06
C GLY A 58 0.11 -13.67 21.95
N LEU A 59 0.20 -12.61 22.76
CA LEU A 59 1.29 -11.63 22.75
C LEU A 59 2.14 -11.73 24.02
N GLY A 60 3.39 -11.28 23.95
CA GLY A 60 4.22 -11.11 25.15
C GLY A 60 3.76 -9.93 26.01
N VAL A 61 3.94 -10.01 27.33
CA VAL A 61 3.60 -8.92 28.28
C VAL A 61 4.33 -7.62 27.92
N ASN A 62 5.57 -7.69 27.42
CA ASN A 62 6.31 -6.53 26.91
C ASN A 62 5.60 -5.82 25.75
N THR A 63 4.88 -6.55 24.89
CA THR A 63 4.08 -5.98 23.81
C THR A 63 2.87 -5.25 24.36
N ILE A 64 2.21 -5.81 25.39
CA ILE A 64 1.13 -5.13 26.11
C ILE A 64 1.64 -3.85 26.78
N ASP A 65 2.79 -3.88 27.45
CA ASP A 65 3.36 -2.68 28.08
C ASP A 65 3.68 -1.59 27.05
N LYS A 66 4.18 -1.95 25.86
CA LYS A 66 4.36 -1.01 24.74
C LYS A 66 3.03 -0.41 24.26
N MET A 67 1.99 -1.22 24.12
CA MET A 67 0.64 -0.74 23.75
C MET A 67 0.06 0.18 24.82
N LEU A 68 0.20 -0.15 26.10
CA LEU A 68 -0.25 0.72 27.19
C LEU A 68 0.55 2.02 27.27
N HIS A 69 1.84 1.99 26.92
CA HIS A 69 2.63 3.21 26.80
C HIS A 69 2.16 4.05 25.61
N LEU A 70 1.86 3.43 24.47
CA LEU A 70 1.34 4.11 23.28
C LEU A 70 -0.02 4.77 23.54
N ALA A 71 -0.95 4.08 24.21
CA ALA A 71 -2.27 4.62 24.56
C ALA A 71 -2.14 5.86 25.46
N ARG A 72 -1.25 5.80 26.47
CA ARG A 72 -1.06 6.89 27.44
C ARG A 72 -0.27 8.08 26.92
N SER A 73 0.65 7.85 25.99
CA SER A 73 1.47 8.91 25.40
C SER A 73 0.76 9.64 24.25
N GLY A 74 -0.42 9.16 23.83
CA GLY A 74 -1.24 9.79 22.80
C GLY A 74 -0.58 9.81 21.40
N PRO A 75 -1.21 10.49 20.42
CA PRO A 75 -0.71 10.56 19.04
C PRO A 75 0.67 11.22 18.91
N ALA A 76 1.16 11.90 19.96
CA ALA A 76 2.47 12.55 19.98
C ALA A 76 3.66 11.57 19.87
N VAL A 77 3.48 10.28 20.20
CA VAL A 77 4.55 9.25 20.11
C VAL A 77 4.51 8.46 18.80
N MET A 78 3.63 8.79 17.84
CA MET A 78 3.58 8.14 16.51
C MET A 78 4.76 8.46 15.57
N VAL A 79 5.77 9.20 16.02
CA VAL A 79 6.85 9.76 15.16
C VAL A 79 7.99 8.76 14.84
N ARG A 80 7.70 7.45 14.76
CA ARG A 80 8.62 6.49 14.10
C ARG A 80 7.97 5.76 12.92
N SER A 81 6.90 6.32 12.38
CA SER A 81 6.34 5.91 11.10
C SER A 81 6.54 7.04 10.10
N LEU A 82 6.79 6.69 8.84
CA LEU A 82 6.75 7.69 7.77
C LEU A 82 5.34 8.31 7.74
N PRO A 83 5.22 9.62 7.44
CA PRO A 83 3.91 10.25 7.30
C PRO A 83 3.01 9.45 6.35
N PRO A 84 1.69 9.45 6.57
CA PRO A 84 0.76 8.84 5.65
C PRO A 84 0.97 9.32 4.20
N GLY A 85 0.80 8.39 3.26
CA GLY A 85 1.00 8.65 1.83
C GLY A 85 2.44 8.92 1.41
N THR A 86 3.45 8.69 2.27
CA THR A 86 4.87 8.83 1.87
C THR A 86 5.21 7.92 0.70
N PHE A 87 4.83 6.65 0.73
CA PHE A 87 5.06 5.73 -0.38
C PHE A 87 4.41 6.22 -1.68
N ARG A 88 3.16 6.70 -1.64
CA ARG A 88 2.48 7.27 -2.81
C ARG A 88 3.23 8.49 -3.36
N ARG A 89 3.73 9.37 -2.48
CA ARG A 89 4.52 10.54 -2.89
C ARG A 89 5.87 10.15 -3.49
N LEU A 90 6.52 9.12 -2.95
CA LEU A 90 7.76 8.58 -3.51
C LEU A 90 7.52 8.00 -4.90
N LEU A 91 6.49 7.15 -5.08
CA LEU A 91 6.15 6.62 -6.40
C LEU A 91 5.79 7.74 -7.39
N ALA A 92 5.05 8.76 -6.97
CA ALA A 92 4.74 9.91 -7.82
C ALA A 92 6.00 10.69 -8.24
N ALA A 93 6.99 10.82 -7.35
CA ALA A 93 8.26 11.45 -7.68
C ALA A 93 9.04 10.61 -8.71
N GLU A 94 9.10 9.30 -8.52
CA GLU A 94 9.75 8.37 -9.46
C GLU A 94 9.10 8.42 -10.85
N VAL A 95 7.76 8.46 -10.91
CA VAL A 95 7.01 8.58 -12.17
C VAL A 95 7.40 9.85 -12.93
N SER A 96 7.65 10.97 -12.24
CA SER A 96 8.00 12.23 -12.91
C SER A 96 9.35 12.19 -13.64
N GLU A 97 10.22 11.23 -13.28
CA GLU A 97 11.54 11.05 -13.89
C GLU A 97 11.56 9.99 -15.00
N VAL A 98 10.42 9.33 -15.25
CA VAL A 98 10.29 8.32 -16.29
C VAL A 98 10.42 8.96 -17.68
N ALA A 99 11.13 8.29 -18.58
CA ALA A 99 11.25 8.72 -19.97
C ALA A 99 9.87 8.91 -20.61
N PRO A 100 9.56 10.07 -21.21
CA PRO A 100 8.21 10.38 -21.64
C PRO A 100 7.80 9.58 -22.88
N LEU A 101 6.60 8.99 -22.83
CA LEU A 101 5.94 8.34 -23.96
C LEU A 101 4.78 9.20 -24.48
N ALA A 102 4.29 8.92 -25.68
CA ALA A 102 3.07 9.55 -26.16
C ALA A 102 1.84 9.07 -25.36
N ARG A 103 0.75 9.85 -25.37
CA ARG A 103 -0.47 9.49 -24.62
C ARG A 103 -1.09 8.18 -25.13
N SER A 104 -1.05 7.96 -26.44
CA SER A 104 -1.46 6.73 -27.12
C SER A 104 -0.67 5.52 -26.61
N GLN A 105 0.65 5.67 -26.46
CA GLN A 105 1.57 4.64 -25.96
C GLN A 105 1.30 4.32 -24.49
N TRP A 106 1.07 5.33 -23.65
CA TRP A 106 0.65 5.10 -22.27
C TRP A 106 -0.69 4.36 -22.20
N GLY A 107 -1.64 4.70 -23.08
CA GLY A 107 -2.91 3.98 -23.20
C GLY A 107 -2.72 2.50 -23.57
N ALA A 108 -1.88 2.21 -24.55
CA ALA A 108 -1.57 0.84 -24.98
C ALA A 108 -0.89 0.04 -23.86
N LEU A 109 0.12 0.61 -23.20
CA LEU A 109 0.80 -0.03 -22.08
C LEU A 109 -0.14 -0.28 -20.90
N ALA A 110 -1.01 0.67 -20.57
CA ALA A 110 -1.98 0.51 -19.50
C ALA A 110 -3.02 -0.57 -19.79
N TRP A 111 -3.43 -0.71 -21.06
CA TRP A 111 -4.31 -1.81 -21.49
C TRP A 111 -3.63 -3.17 -21.31
N LEU A 112 -2.36 -3.28 -21.73
CA LEU A 112 -1.55 -4.50 -21.61
C LEU A 112 -1.32 -4.90 -20.14
N ILE A 113 -0.92 -3.94 -19.29
CA ILE A 113 -0.70 -4.14 -17.85
C ILE A 113 -1.93 -4.68 -17.13
N ARG A 114 -3.14 -4.27 -17.53
CA ARG A 114 -4.38 -4.80 -16.90
C ARG A 114 -4.67 -6.25 -17.27
N GLY A 115 -4.07 -6.76 -18.33
CA GLY A 115 -4.16 -8.16 -18.75
C GLY A 115 -3.13 -9.08 -18.07
N ILE A 116 -2.09 -8.51 -17.45
CA ILE A 116 -0.99 -9.26 -16.83
C ILE A 116 -1.38 -9.78 -15.44
N ALA A 117 -1.01 -11.04 -15.16
CA ALA A 117 -1.01 -11.59 -13.82
C ALA A 117 0.38 -11.38 -13.17
N PHE A 118 0.45 -10.55 -12.14
CA PHE A 118 1.69 -10.25 -11.43
C PHE A 118 1.95 -11.29 -10.33
N ASP A 119 3.14 -11.90 -10.35
CA ASP A 119 3.66 -12.75 -9.28
C ASP A 119 4.89 -12.12 -8.61
N GLU A 120 5.58 -12.87 -7.75
CA GLU A 120 6.74 -12.38 -7.01
C GLU A 120 7.95 -12.02 -7.90
N MET A 121 8.10 -12.62 -9.08
CA MET A 121 9.23 -12.35 -9.98
C MET A 121 9.18 -10.91 -10.53
N TRP A 122 7.99 -10.34 -10.62
CA TRP A 122 7.76 -8.96 -11.04
C TRP A 122 8.37 -7.93 -10.10
N ILE A 123 8.67 -8.30 -8.85
CA ILE A 123 9.33 -7.40 -7.91
C ILE A 123 10.77 -7.16 -8.33
N ASP A 124 11.47 -8.16 -8.87
CA ASP A 124 12.91 -8.08 -9.08
C ASP A 124 13.29 -7.37 -10.38
N ALA A 125 12.58 -7.66 -11.48
CA ALA A 125 12.88 -7.11 -12.80
C ALA A 125 11.63 -6.63 -13.58
N PRO A 126 10.78 -5.77 -12.99
CA PRO A 126 9.50 -5.37 -13.59
C PRO A 126 9.66 -4.69 -14.97
N GLY A 127 10.69 -3.86 -15.15
CA GLY A 127 10.93 -3.18 -16.42
C GLY A 127 11.33 -4.13 -17.56
N VAL A 128 12.04 -5.22 -17.23
CA VAL A 128 12.44 -6.24 -18.22
C VAL A 128 11.23 -7.09 -18.60
N LEU A 129 10.49 -7.59 -17.61
CA LEU A 129 9.28 -8.39 -17.85
C LEU A 129 8.21 -7.60 -18.62
N LEU A 130 7.99 -6.32 -18.28
CA LEU A 130 7.10 -5.46 -19.08
C LEU A 130 7.56 -5.33 -20.53
N ALA A 131 8.86 -5.21 -20.77
CA ALA A 131 9.37 -5.07 -22.12
C ALA A 131 9.15 -6.34 -22.94
N GLU A 132 9.31 -7.51 -22.33
CA GLU A 132 9.01 -8.82 -22.94
C GLU A 132 7.52 -8.92 -23.27
N GLU A 133 6.63 -8.59 -22.33
CA GLU A 133 5.18 -8.59 -22.57
C GLU A 133 4.77 -7.62 -23.69
N VAL A 134 5.42 -6.45 -23.79
CA VAL A 134 5.19 -5.50 -24.89
C VAL A 134 5.66 -6.04 -26.24
N GLU A 135 6.73 -6.82 -26.26
CA GLU A 135 7.27 -7.43 -27.48
C GLU A 135 6.46 -8.65 -27.94
N ASP A 136 5.93 -9.41 -26.99
CA ASP A 136 5.06 -10.57 -27.24
C ASP A 136 3.63 -10.15 -27.61
N ALA A 137 3.22 -8.93 -27.24
CA ALA A 137 1.91 -8.39 -27.59
C ALA A 137 1.82 -7.99 -29.07
N ASP A 138 0.73 -8.40 -29.73
CA ASP A 138 0.39 -7.99 -31.10
C ASP A 138 -0.18 -6.56 -31.12
N LEU A 139 0.67 -5.60 -30.79
CA LEU A 139 0.34 -4.17 -30.77
C LEU A 139 0.50 -3.56 -32.16
N ASP A 140 -0.43 -2.68 -32.54
CA ASP A 140 -0.36 -1.92 -33.79
C ASP A 140 0.94 -1.11 -33.89
N ALA A 141 1.55 -1.10 -35.08
CA ALA A 141 2.81 -0.41 -35.34
C ALA A 141 2.75 1.11 -35.04
N GLY A 142 1.56 1.72 -35.12
CA GLY A 142 1.30 3.11 -34.76
C GLY A 142 1.56 3.43 -33.29
N PHE A 143 1.55 2.43 -32.38
CA PHE A 143 1.98 2.61 -30.99
C PHE A 143 3.49 2.52 -30.80
N ALA A 144 4.25 2.17 -31.85
CA ALA A 144 5.69 1.90 -31.80
C ALA A 144 6.10 0.97 -30.62
N PRO A 145 5.68 -0.31 -30.61
CA PRO A 145 5.93 -1.25 -29.51
C PRO A 145 7.41 -1.35 -29.10
N ALA A 146 8.32 -1.34 -30.07
CA ALA A 146 9.77 -1.34 -29.82
C ALA A 146 10.24 -0.15 -28.96
N ARG A 147 9.61 1.03 -29.11
CA ARG A 147 9.90 2.20 -28.30
C ARG A 147 9.36 2.05 -26.88
N ILE A 148 8.17 1.47 -26.72
CA ILE A 148 7.58 1.18 -25.41
C ILE A 148 8.46 0.17 -24.66
N ALA A 149 8.86 -0.93 -25.30
CA ALA A 149 9.73 -1.94 -24.73
C ALA A 149 11.10 -1.37 -24.33
N ALA A 150 11.71 -0.55 -25.19
CA ALA A 150 12.96 0.14 -24.88
C ALA A 150 12.83 1.07 -23.67
N ALA A 151 11.71 1.79 -23.56
CA ALA A 151 11.43 2.60 -22.38
C ALA A 151 11.31 1.73 -21.13
N CYS A 152 10.54 0.64 -21.18
CA CYS A 152 10.37 -0.29 -20.05
C CYS A 152 11.71 -0.80 -19.49
N ARG A 153 12.64 -1.19 -20.37
CA ARG A 153 13.99 -1.65 -19.98
C ARG A 153 14.87 -0.55 -19.37
N SER A 154 14.62 0.71 -19.73
CA SER A 154 15.41 1.84 -19.24
C SER A 154 15.04 2.25 -17.81
N TRP A 155 13.88 1.83 -17.33
CA TRP A 155 13.37 2.22 -16.02
C TRP A 155 14.10 1.50 -14.90
N SER A 156 14.31 2.22 -13.80
CA SER A 156 14.68 1.57 -12.55
C SER A 156 13.54 0.64 -12.10
N ARG A 157 13.88 -0.32 -11.23
CA ARG A 157 12.89 -1.21 -10.61
C ARG A 157 11.73 -0.44 -9.98
N VAL A 158 12.02 0.65 -9.25
CA VAL A 158 11.00 1.43 -8.55
C VAL A 158 10.15 2.23 -9.55
N GLN A 159 10.77 2.80 -10.57
CA GLN A 159 10.07 3.52 -11.64
C GLN A 159 9.08 2.60 -12.38
N ALA A 160 9.51 1.40 -12.76
CA ALA A 160 8.63 0.44 -13.42
C ALA A 160 7.43 0.04 -12.54
N LEU A 161 7.65 -0.22 -11.24
CA LEU A 161 6.56 -0.49 -10.30
C LEU A 161 5.61 0.71 -10.15
N ALA A 162 6.14 1.93 -10.16
CA ALA A 162 5.34 3.15 -10.07
C ALA A 162 4.47 3.34 -11.32
N VAL A 163 5.01 3.07 -12.51
CA VAL A 163 4.25 3.06 -13.78
C VAL A 163 3.15 1.99 -13.75
N ILE A 164 3.45 0.79 -13.25
CA ILE A 164 2.46 -0.29 -13.09
C ILE A 164 1.31 0.16 -12.16
N ASP A 165 1.60 0.76 -11.00
CA ASP A 165 0.57 1.29 -10.09
C ASP A 165 -0.35 2.30 -10.79
N CYS A 166 0.22 3.28 -11.50
CA CYS A 166 -0.53 4.27 -12.27
C CYS A 166 -1.44 3.60 -13.32
N CYS A 167 -0.92 2.64 -14.07
CA CYS A 167 -1.65 1.94 -15.13
C CYS A 167 -2.81 1.09 -14.60
N LEU A 168 -2.59 0.34 -13.51
CA LEU A 168 -3.61 -0.47 -12.85
C LEU A 168 -4.73 0.40 -12.27
N ARG A 169 -4.39 1.58 -11.75
CA ARG A 169 -5.36 2.55 -11.22
C ARG A 169 -6.06 3.37 -12.30
N SER A 170 -5.68 3.19 -13.57
CA SER A 170 -6.15 4.01 -14.70
C SER A 170 -5.87 5.51 -14.53
N ASP A 171 -4.85 5.85 -13.74
CA ASP A 171 -4.44 7.22 -13.43
C ASP A 171 -3.18 7.54 -14.24
N LEU A 172 -3.37 7.89 -15.50
CA LEU A 172 -2.28 8.15 -16.45
C LEU A 172 -1.83 9.61 -16.46
N ASP A 173 -2.54 10.51 -15.79
CA ASP A 173 -2.23 11.95 -15.76
C ASP A 173 -0.86 12.28 -15.14
N PRO A 174 -0.35 11.53 -14.14
CA PRO A 174 1.00 11.74 -13.63
C PRO A 174 2.11 11.33 -14.60
N LEU A 175 1.81 10.49 -15.60
CA LEU A 175 2.83 9.93 -16.48
C LEU A 175 3.38 10.99 -17.45
N PRO A 176 4.72 11.18 -17.52
CA PRO A 176 5.34 12.13 -18.43
C PRO A 176 4.93 11.84 -19.87
N THR A 177 4.21 12.79 -20.48
CA THR A 177 3.69 12.64 -21.83
C THR A 177 4.53 13.48 -22.78
N SER A 178 5.14 12.84 -23.78
CA SER A 178 5.76 13.57 -24.88
C SER A 178 4.64 14.26 -25.67
N THR A 179 4.77 15.56 -25.90
CA THR A 179 4.03 16.23 -26.97
C THR A 179 4.47 15.58 -28.28
N GLU A 180 3.62 14.73 -28.86
CA GLU A 180 3.83 14.25 -30.22
C GLU A 180 3.95 15.46 -31.16
N PRO A 181 4.96 15.50 -32.04
CA PRO A 181 4.91 16.41 -33.18
C PRO A 181 3.88 15.87 -34.19
N GLY A 182 2.62 16.31 -34.09
CA GLY A 182 1.59 16.08 -35.11
C GLY A 182 0.24 16.68 -34.68
N ALA A 183 -0.47 17.51 -35.45
CA ALA A 183 -0.47 17.72 -36.90
C ALA A 183 -0.75 19.20 -37.25
N ALA A 184 0.29 20.01 -37.48
CA ALA A 184 0.18 21.31 -38.13
C ALA A 184 0.84 21.21 -39.50
N GLY A 185 0.13 20.67 -40.48
CA GLY A 185 0.68 20.46 -41.82
C GLY A 185 -0.19 19.56 -42.70
N ALA A 186 -1.50 19.80 -42.73
CA ALA A 186 -2.39 19.24 -43.74
C ALA A 186 -3.62 20.14 -43.86
N ASN A 187 -3.43 21.30 -44.49
CA ASN A 187 -4.50 21.99 -45.22
C ASN A 187 -3.81 22.74 -46.36
N ASP A 188 -3.86 22.11 -47.53
CA ASP A 188 -3.80 22.80 -48.82
C ASP A 188 -5.00 23.74 -48.98
#